data_AF-A0A963ULS7-F1
#
_entry.id   AF-A0A963ULS7-F1
#
_cell.length_a   1.000
_cell.length_b   1.000
_cell.length_c   1.000
_cell.angle_alpha   90.00
_cell.angle_beta   90.00
_cell.angle_gamma   90.00
#
_symmetry.space_group_name_H-M   'P 1'
#
loop_
_entity.id
_entity.type
_entity.pdbx_description
1 polymer ?
#
loop_
_entity_poly.entity_id
_entity_poly.type
_entity_poly.pdbx_seq_one_letter_code
_entity_poly.pdbx_strand_id
1 'polypeptide(L)' 'MEIREALTFDDVLLVPAASNVLPSAADTSTFVTKQVRMNIPLLSSAMDTVTEARMA' A
#
# COMPACT_ATOMS: atom_id res chain seq x y z
N MET A 1 14.66 0.60 30.91
CA MET A 1 13.68 0.87 29.84
C MET A 1 13.96 -0.15 28.75
N GLU A 2 13.05 -1.09 28.53
CA GLU A 2 13.15 -1.97 27.36
C GLU A 2 12.55 -1.24 26.16
N ILE A 3 13.35 -1.11 25.09
CA ILE A 3 12.88 -0.59 23.81
C ILE A 3 12.31 -1.77 23.03
N ARG A 4 11.11 -1.61 22.47
CA ARG A 4 10.51 -2.64 21.62
C ARG A 4 11.32 -2.77 20.33
N GLU A 5 11.57 -4.02 19.94
CA GLU A 5 12.10 -4.35 18.62
C GLU A 5 11.12 -3.88 17.52
N ALA A 6 11.69 -3.38 16.42
CA ALA A 6 10.95 -2.93 15.24
C ALA A 6 11.47 -3.69 14.02
N LEU A 7 10.55 -4.10 13.15
CA LEU A 7 10.86 -4.89 11.95
C LEU A 7 10.81 -4.00 10.71
N THR A 8 11.74 -4.22 9.78
CA THR A 8 11.71 -3.68 8.41
C THR A 8 11.06 -4.66 7.44
N PHE A 9 10.97 -4.29 6.15
CA PHE A 9 10.41 -5.16 5.12
C PHE A 9 11.21 -6.46 4.93
N ASP A 10 12.54 -6.39 5.02
CA ASP A 10 13.42 -7.56 4.81
C ASP A 10 13.42 -8.55 5.98
N ASP A 11 12.85 -8.17 7.12
CA ASP A 11 12.78 -9.04 8.31
C ASP A 11 11.61 -10.03 8.25
N VAL A 12 10.67 -9.87 7.28
CA VAL A 12 9.39 -10.60 7.27
C VAL A 12 9.00 -11.13 5.90
N LEU A 13 8.24 -12.22 5.90
CA LEU A 13 7.57 -12.77 4.72
C LEU A 13 6.08 -12.96 4.99
N LEU A 14 5.26 -12.77 3.96
CA LEU A 14 3.86 -13.17 4.00
C LEU A 14 3.76 -14.70 3.89
N VAL A 15 3.07 -15.32 4.84
CA VAL A 15 2.82 -16.76 4.84
C VAL A 15 1.70 -17.08 3.84
N PRO A 16 1.89 -18.00 2.88
CA PRO A 16 0.83 -18.42 1.97
C PRO A 16 -0.37 -19.04 2.70
N ALA A 17 -1.57 -18.82 2.16
CA ALA A 17 -2.81 -19.40 2.64
C ALA A 17 -3.67 -19.90 1.48
N ALA A 18 -4.62 -20.80 1.77
CA ALA A 18 -5.59 -21.25 0.78
C ALA A 18 -6.40 -20.04 0.26
N SER A 19 -6.49 -19.89 -1.06
CA SER A 19 -7.21 -18.80 -1.71
C SER A 19 -8.25 -19.35 -2.68
N ASN A 20 -9.45 -18.75 -2.64
CA ASN A 20 -10.50 -18.95 -3.63
C ASN A 20 -10.59 -17.77 -4.63
N VAL A 21 -9.65 -16.82 -4.55
CA VAL A 21 -9.63 -15.60 -5.37
C VAL A 21 -8.43 -15.69 -6.32
N LEU A 22 -8.68 -15.53 -7.61
CA LEU A 22 -7.63 -15.36 -8.62
C LEU A 22 -7.03 -13.95 -8.49
N PRO A 23 -5.71 -13.77 -8.71
CA PRO A 23 -5.08 -12.45 -8.60
C PRO A 23 -5.74 -11.35 -9.45
N SER A 24 -6.20 -11.68 -10.66
CA SER A 24 -6.89 -10.75 -11.56
C SER A 24 -8.28 -10.32 -11.08
N ALA A 25 -8.86 -11.03 -10.11
CA ALA A 25 -10.17 -10.75 -9.52
C ALA A 25 -10.08 -10.07 -8.14
N ALA A 26 -8.86 -9.80 -7.64
CA ALA A 26 -8.68 -9.09 -6.37
C ALA A 26 -9.08 -7.61 -6.51
N ASP A 27 -9.98 -7.13 -5.64
CA ASP A 27 -10.33 -5.71 -5.57
C ASP A 27 -9.23 -4.95 -4.83
N THR A 28 -8.58 -4.02 -5.53
CA THR A 28 -7.52 -3.17 -4.99
C THR A 28 -8.00 -1.76 -4.65
N SER A 29 -9.31 -1.50 -4.77
CA SER A 29 -9.88 -0.22 -4.38
C SER A 29 -9.76 0.01 -2.88
N THR A 30 -9.54 1.25 -2.49
CA THR A 30 -9.29 1.62 -1.08
C THR A 30 -9.80 3.03 -0.79
N PHE A 31 -9.68 3.44 0.47
CA PHE A 31 -10.02 4.78 0.96
C PHE A 31 -8.78 5.42 1.57
N VAL A 32 -8.32 6.56 1.02
CA VAL A 32 -7.21 7.34 1.61
C VAL A 32 -7.69 8.20 2.78
N THR A 33 -8.96 8.61 2.73
CA THR A 33 -9.68 9.21 3.86
C THR A 33 -11.08 8.63 3.94
N LYS A 34 -11.85 8.96 4.98
CA LYS A 34 -13.24 8.54 5.12
C LYS A 34 -14.14 8.94 3.93
N GLN A 35 -13.74 9.93 3.14
CA GLN A 35 -14.54 10.50 2.05
C GLN A 35 -13.91 10.34 0.68
N VAL A 36 -12.61 10.00 0.59
CA VAL A 36 -11.89 9.92 -0.68
C VAL A 36 -11.58 8.46 -0.99
N ARG A 37 -12.30 7.92 -2.00
CA ARG A 37 -12.10 6.56 -2.54
C ARG A 37 -11.12 6.58 -3.71
N MET A 38 -10.27 5.55 -3.80
CA MET A 38 -9.31 5.34 -4.87
C MET A 38 -9.49 3.95 -5.48
N ASN A 39 -9.21 3.82 -6.77
CA ASN A 39 -9.31 2.53 -7.48
C ASN A 39 -8.11 1.60 -7.23
N ILE A 40 -6.97 2.15 -6.82
CA ILE A 40 -5.74 1.42 -6.48
C ILE A 40 -5.08 2.07 -5.24
N PRO A 41 -4.32 1.34 -4.41
CA PRO A 41 -3.76 1.83 -3.16
C PRO A 41 -2.36 2.45 -3.38
N LEU A 42 -2.24 3.35 -4.36
CA LEU A 42 -0.97 4.01 -4.71
C LEU A 42 -1.13 5.53 -4.71
N LEU A 43 -0.22 6.22 -4.02
CA LEU A 43 -0.07 7.67 -4.07
C LEU A 43 1.35 8.02 -4.53
N SER A 44 1.47 9.06 -5.35
CA SER A 44 2.76 9.63 -5.67
C SER A 44 3.30 10.46 -4.50
N SER A 45 4.61 10.52 -4.33
CA SER A 45 5.21 11.29 -3.23
C SER A 45 5.08 12.79 -3.49
N ALA A 46 4.84 13.56 -2.42
CA ALA A 46 4.79 15.02 -2.47
C ALA A 46 6.21 15.63 -2.55
N MET A 47 6.93 15.33 -3.64
CA MET A 47 8.30 15.75 -3.90
C MET A 47 8.36 16.48 -5.24
N ASP A 48 9.21 17.52 -5.31
CA ASP A 48 9.45 18.32 -6.52
C ASP A 48 9.95 17.49 -7.71
N THR A 49 10.74 16.46 -7.43
CA THR A 49 11.33 15.53 -8.40
C THR A 49 10.40 14.38 -8.79
N VAL A 50 9.20 14.31 -8.19
CA VAL A 50 8.24 13.22 -8.44
C VAL A 50 6.92 13.78 -8.95
N THR A 51 6.20 14.55 -8.14
CA THR A 51 4.81 14.93 -8.46
C THR A 51 4.71 16.40 -8.83
N GLU A 52 4.56 16.66 -10.12
CA GLU A 52 4.06 17.92 -10.67
C GLU A 52 2.69 17.71 -11.35
N ALA A 53 2.13 18.78 -11.95
CA ALA A 53 0.80 18.75 -12.59
C ALA A 53 0.64 17.71 -13.71
N ARG A 54 1.74 17.25 -14.33
CA ARG A 54 1.69 16.18 -15.34
C ARG A 54 1.49 14.79 -14.74
N MET A 55 2.02 14.56 -13.53
CA MET A 55 1.94 13.24 -12.88
C MET A 55 0.59 13.03 -12.18
N ALA A 56 0.03 14.09 -11.61
CA ALA A 56 -1.27 14.09 -10.93
C ALA A 56 -2.44 13.91 -11.92
#